data_AF-A0A5D3J122-F1
#
_entry.id   AF-A0A5D3J122-F1
#
_cell.length_a   1.000
_cell.length_b   1.000
_cell.length_c   1.000
_cell.angle_alpha   90.00
_cell.angle_beta   90.00
_cell.angle_gamma   90.00
#
_symmetry.space_group_name_H-M   'P 1'
#
loop_
_entity.id
_entity.type
_entity.pdbx_description
1 polymer ?
#
loop_
_entity_poly.entity_id
_entity_poly.type
_entity_poly.pdbx_seq_one_letter_code
_entity_poly.pdbx_strand_id
1 'polypeptide(L)'
;MRALLTPEVVPRLGVVLFKPGKELMRLFRNGRVLIESEPKSMAGLEAGAVPDARQPLAEDKVLEDFFTSERVIKAAGGLPG
;
A
#
# COMPACT_ATOMS: atom_id res chain seq x y z
N MET A 1 3.42 -3.98 7.58
CA MET A 1 4.62 -3.66 6.80
C MET A 1 4.45 -4.24 5.41
N ARG A 2 4.47 -3.38 4.40
CA ARG A 2 4.42 -3.74 2.97
C ARG A 2 5.70 -3.22 2.30
N ALA A 3 6.04 -3.76 1.15
CA ALA A 3 7.20 -3.29 0.40
C ALA A 3 6.98 -3.40 -1.11
N LEU A 4 7.50 -2.44 -1.86
CA LEU A 4 7.72 -2.55 -3.30
C LEU A 4 9.14 -3.07 -3.49
N LEU A 5 9.29 -4.16 -4.22
CA LEU A 5 10.58 -4.77 -4.46
C LEU A 5 10.68 -5.14 -5.93
N THR A 6 11.83 -4.84 -6.54
CA THR A 6 12.13 -5.29 -7.90
C THR A 6 12.62 -6.74 -7.83
N PRO A 7 11.89 -7.70 -8.43
CA PRO A 7 12.35 -9.08 -8.52
C PRO A 7 13.45 -9.22 -9.57
N GLU A 8 14.49 -9.98 -9.25
CA GLU A 8 15.37 -10.56 -10.25
C GLU A 8 14.86 -11.98 -10.57
N VAL A 9 14.37 -12.19 -11.79
CA VAL A 9 13.85 -13.50 -12.21
C VAL A 9 14.98 -14.32 -12.81
N VAL A 10 15.10 -15.58 -12.38
CA VAL A 10 16.03 -16.55 -12.96
C VAL A 10 15.22 -17.67 -13.63
N PRO A 11 14.76 -17.49 -14.89
CA PRO A 11 13.73 -18.32 -15.49
C PRO A 11 14.10 -19.80 -15.56
N ARG A 12 15.36 -20.09 -15.88
CA ARG A 12 15.87 -21.47 -16.01
C ARG A 12 15.78 -22.28 -14.72
N LEU A 13 15.79 -21.60 -13.57
CA LEU A 13 15.72 -22.25 -12.26
C LEU A 13 14.33 -22.15 -11.64
N GLY A 14 13.41 -21.37 -12.24
CA GLY A 14 12.10 -21.09 -11.63
C GLY A 14 12.21 -20.33 -10.30
N VAL A 15 13.26 -19.52 -10.12
CA VAL A 15 13.52 -18.77 -8.88
C VAL A 15 13.37 -17.27 -9.11
N VAL A 16 12.87 -16.57 -8.09
CA VAL A 16 12.84 -15.11 -8.01
C VAL A 16 13.66 -14.68 -6.80
N LEU A 17 14.56 -13.72 -6.99
CA LEU A 17 15.43 -13.17 -5.96
C LEU A 17 15.02 -11.74 -5.66
N PHE A 18 14.89 -11.42 -4.37
CA PHE A 18 14.68 -10.04 -3.90
C PHE A 18 15.89 -9.57 -3.10
N LYS A 19 16.24 -8.29 -3.24
CA LYS A 19 17.24 -7.61 -2.39
C LYS A 19 16.57 -6.54 -1.51
N PRO A 20 15.80 -6.95 -0.48
CA PRO A 20 15.01 -6.02 0.33
C PRO A 20 15.83 -5.16 1.30
N GLY A 21 17.12 -5.47 1.53
CA GLY A 21 17.93 -4.78 2.52
C GLY A 21 17.60 -5.17 3.97
N LYS A 22 18.40 -4.70 4.94
CA LYS A 22 18.34 -5.18 6.33
C LYS A 22 16.98 -4.93 7.00
N GLU A 23 16.34 -3.81 6.70
CA GLU A 23 15.07 -3.41 7.34
C GLU A 23 13.90 -4.30 6.90
N LEU A 24 13.84 -4.62 5.61
CA LEU A 24 12.73 -5.38 5.02
C LEU A 24 12.97 -6.88 5.00
N MET A 25 14.18 -7.37 5.32
CA MET A 25 14.46 -8.80 5.47
C MET A 25 13.52 -9.48 6.48
N ARG A 26 12.98 -8.74 7.46
CA ARG A 26 12.01 -9.28 8.43
C ARG A 26 10.71 -9.76 7.77
N LEU A 27 10.31 -9.19 6.62
CA LEU A 27 9.13 -9.64 5.86
C LEU A 27 9.23 -11.11 5.44
N PHE A 28 10.45 -11.56 5.09
CA PHE A 28 10.70 -12.89 4.57
C PHE A 28 11.09 -13.92 5.64
N ARG A 29 11.27 -13.50 6.90
CA ARG A 29 11.66 -14.40 8.00
C ARG A 29 10.48 -15.05 8.71
N ASN A 30 9.28 -14.49 8.54
CA ASN A 30 8.08 -14.90 9.29
C ASN A 30 7.22 -15.92 8.53
N GLY A 31 7.79 -16.65 7.57
CA GLY A 31 7.10 -17.70 6.82
C GLY A 31 6.71 -17.29 5.40
N ARG A 32 5.44 -17.51 5.04
CA ARG A 32 4.93 -17.23 3.68
C ARG A 32 4.62 -15.76 3.48
N VAL A 33 4.83 -15.26 2.27
CA VAL A 33 4.50 -13.89 1.86
C VAL A 33 3.42 -13.93 0.77
N LEU A 34 2.52 -12.94 0.78
CA LEU A 34 1.61 -12.68 -0.34
C LEU A 34 2.35 -11.79 -1.36
N ILE A 35 2.26 -12.15 -2.63
CA ILE A 35 2.82 -11.36 -3.73
C ILE A 35 1.66 -10.85 -4.57
N GLU A 36 1.65 -9.55 -4.84
CA GLU A 36 0.70 -8.87 -5.72
C GLU A 36 1.46 -8.12 -6.81
N SER A 37 0.81 -7.91 -7.96
CA SER A 37 1.32 -6.97 -8.97
C SER A 37 1.31 -5.56 -8.39
N GLU A 38 2.26 -4.74 -8.82
CA GLU A 38 2.32 -3.35 -8.42
C GLU A 38 1.01 -2.61 -8.75
N PRO A 39 0.34 -1.97 -7.76
CA PRO A 39 -0.84 -1.16 -8.02
C PRO A 39 -0.50 0.07 -8.87
N LYS A 40 -1.41 0.47 -9.77
CA LYS A 40 -1.23 1.67 -10.61
C LYS A 40 -0.97 2.95 -9.79
N SER A 41 -1.53 3.05 -8.59
CA SER A 41 -1.31 4.18 -7.68
C SER A 41 0.11 4.27 -7.14
N MET A 42 0.91 3.22 -7.29
CA MET A 42 2.27 3.11 -6.77
C MET A 42 3.35 3.11 -7.87
N ALA A 43 2.98 3.14 -9.15
CA ALA A 43 3.87 3.00 -10.31
C ALA A 43 5.05 4.00 -10.41
N GLY A 44 5.02 5.10 -9.64
CA GLY A 44 6.09 6.10 -9.59
C GLY A 44 6.90 6.07 -8.29
N LEU A 45 6.65 5.12 -7.41
CA LEU A 45 7.36 4.99 -6.14
C LEU A 45 8.63 4.16 -6.32
N GLU A 46 9.69 4.54 -5.60
CA GLU A 46 10.91 3.76 -5.53
C GLU A 46 10.69 2.43 -4.79
N ALA A 47 11.52 1.44 -5.10
CA ALA A 47 11.53 0.18 -4.36
C ALA A 47 11.93 0.44 -2.89
N GLY A 48 11.21 -0.18 -1.96
CA GLY A 48 11.44 0.00 -0.54
C GLY A 48 10.20 -0.27 0.31
N ALA A 49 10.25 0.22 1.55
CA ALA A 49 9.15 0.08 2.50
C ALA A 49 7.96 0.91 2.01
N VAL A 50 6.80 0.27 1.87
CA VAL A 50 5.54 1.00 1.68
C VAL A 50 5.02 1.35 3.06
N PRO A 51 4.79 2.63 3.37
CA PRO A 51 4.18 3.03 4.62
C PRO A 51 2.88 2.25 4.84
N ASP A 52 2.69 1.72 6.04
CA ASP A 52 1.38 1.17 6.38
C ASP A 52 0.38 2.33 6.22
N ALA A 53 -0.63 2.15 5.36
CA ALA A 53 -1.70 3.13 5.17
C ALA A 53 -2.51 3.23 6.48
N ARG A 54 -1.99 3.99 7.45
CA ARG A 54 -2.62 4.25 8.76
C ARG A 54 -3.05 5.68 8.93
N GLN A 55 -3.12 6.44 7.83
CA GLN A 55 -3.84 7.70 7.82
C GLN A 55 -5.01 7.61 6.85
N PRO A 56 -6.05 6.82 7.15
CA PRO A 56 -7.34 7.08 6.54
C PRO A 56 -7.72 8.49 6.95
N LEU A 57 -7.81 9.42 6.00
CA LEU A 57 -8.33 10.76 6.28
C LEU A 57 -9.70 10.69 6.97
N ALA A 58 -10.45 9.63 6.68
CA ALA A 58 -11.71 9.30 7.33
C ALA A 58 -11.62 9.08 8.86
N GLU A 59 -10.44 8.75 9.39
CA GLU A 59 -10.20 8.57 10.84
C GLU A 59 -9.54 9.82 11.49
N ASP A 60 -9.19 10.83 10.69
CA ASP A 60 -8.62 12.08 11.20
C ASP A 60 -9.74 12.97 11.77
N LYS A 61 -9.72 13.17 13.09
CA LYS A 61 -10.70 14.02 13.80
C LYS A 61 -10.72 15.46 13.30
N VAL A 62 -9.62 15.98 12.75
CA VAL A 62 -9.58 17.34 12.19
C VAL A 62 -10.46 17.45 10.94
N LEU A 63 -10.70 16.33 10.25
CA LEU A 63 -11.48 16.28 9.02
C LEU A 63 -12.93 15.83 9.23
N GLU A 64 -13.32 15.51 10.46
CA GLU A 64 -14.68 15.05 10.79
C GLU A 64 -15.74 16.07 10.36
N ASP A 65 -15.55 17.36 10.70
CA ASP A 65 -16.44 18.46 10.30
C ASP A 65 -16.53 18.62 8.77
N PHE A 66 -15.43 18.35 8.07
CA PHE A 66 -15.40 18.41 6.61
C PHE A 66 -16.21 17.26 6.00
N PHE A 67 -15.97 16.02 6.43
CA PHE A 67 -16.66 14.84 5.88
C PHE A 67 -18.15 14.76 6.25
N THR A 68 -18.54 15.33 7.39
CA THR A 68 -19.95 15.39 7.85
C THR A 68 -20.72 16.59 7.29
N SER A 69 -20.05 17.54 6.64
CA SER A 69 -20.70 18.70 6.03
C SER A 69 -21.71 18.30 4.96
N GLU A 70 -22.96 18.77 5.07
CA GLU A 70 -24.00 18.53 4.05
C GLU A 70 -23.56 18.93 2.65
N ARG A 71 -22.80 20.03 2.53
CA ARG A 71 -22.33 20.53 1.24
C ARG A 71 -21.35 19.55 0.61
N VAL A 72 -20.47 18.96 1.41
CA VAL A 72 -19.48 17.96 0.97
C VAL A 72 -20.19 16.66 0.59
N ILE A 73 -21.13 16.19 1.43
CA ILE A 73 -21.93 14.99 1.17
C ILE A 73 -22.70 15.12 -0.17
N LYS A 74 -23.39 16.25 -0.39
CA LYS A 74 -24.13 16.49 -1.65
C LYS A 74 -23.20 16.52 -2.86
N ALA A 75 -22.01 17.13 -2.73
CA ALA A 75 -21.02 17.16 -3.81
C ALA A 75 -20.43 15.77 -4.13
N ALA A 76 -20.35 14.88 -3.13
CA ALA A 76 -19.83 13.52 -3.27
C ALA A 76 -20.86 12.51 -3.80
N GLY A 77 -22.09 12.93 -4.11
CA GLY A 77 -23.14 12.05 -4.64
C GLY A 77 -24.28 11.75 -3.65
N GLY A 78 -24.29 12.37 -2.46
CA GLY A 78 -25.33 12.17 -1.46
C GLY A 78 -25.17 10.89 -0.65
N LEU A 79 -26.06 10.69 0.32
CA LEU A 79 -26.15 9.43 1.05
C LEU A 79 -26.99 8.42 0.25
N PRO A 80 -26.65 7.12 0.25
CA PRO A 80 -27.53 6.10 -0.29
C PRO A 80 -28.87 6.15 0.46
N GLY A 81 -29.96 6.22 -0.29
CA GLY A 81 -31.33 6.16 0.23
C GLY A 81 -31.75 4.75 0.63
#